data_AF-A0A348YB08-F1
#
_entry.id   AF-A0A348YB08-F1
#
_cell.length_a   1.000
_cell.length_b   1.000
_cell.length_c   1.000
_cell.angle_alpha   90.00
_cell.angle_beta   90.00
_cell.angle_gamma   90.00
#
_symmetry.space_group_name_H-M   'P 1'
#
loop_
_entity.id
_entity.type
_entity.pdbx_description
1 polymer ?
#
loop_
_entity_poly.entity_id
_entity_poly.type
_entity_poly.pdbx_seq_one_letter_code
_entity_poly.pdbx_strand_id
1 'polypeptide(L)'
;MSKHLIADPAIVETHNIGLAKNNKAIYAKSKFYHRELNLTYLIIVVTLYLVATANTGFFKQVLMIYPFADNIGFIISLTGLLFGLMWLIFQLLCYRPTAKVVLIAMVLIAAVCGYFTDTYGTIFDSGMLINSLQTDQAEAMGLMAPSFMIRLLLLGVLP
;
A
#
# COMPACT_ATOMS: atom_id res chain seq x y z
N MET A 1 62.34 -18.07 -26.45
CA MET A 1 62.65 -17.40 -25.18
C MET A 1 61.73 -16.19 -25.07
N SER A 2 61.02 -16.08 -23.94
CA SER A 2 59.76 -15.38 -23.72
C SER A 2 59.71 -13.93 -24.22
N LYS A 3 58.73 -13.60 -25.10
CA LYS A 3 58.32 -12.20 -25.32
C LYS A 3 57.64 -11.74 -24.04
N HIS A 4 58.39 -11.00 -23.23
CA HIS A 4 57.89 -10.28 -22.06
C HIS A 4 56.67 -9.44 -22.48
N LEU A 5 55.47 -9.87 -22.07
CA LEU A 5 54.29 -9.01 -22.02
C LEU A 5 54.54 -7.97 -20.91
N ILE A 6 55.23 -6.89 -21.26
CA ILE A 6 55.22 -5.68 -20.45
C ILE A 6 53.88 -5.03 -20.76
N ALA A 7 52.88 -5.26 -19.91
CA ALA A 7 51.64 -4.52 -19.99
C ALA A 7 51.98 -3.03 -19.86
N ASP A 8 51.61 -2.23 -20.86
CA ASP A 8 51.79 -0.78 -20.85
C ASP A 8 51.16 -0.23 -19.56
N PRO A 9 51.91 0.50 -18.72
CA PRO A 9 51.41 1.03 -17.45
C PRO A 9 50.12 1.85 -17.62
N ALA A 10 49.93 2.51 -18.76
CA ALA A 10 48.70 3.26 -19.06
C ALA A 10 47.48 2.32 -19.27
N ILE A 11 47.67 1.13 -19.83
CA ILE A 11 46.60 0.13 -20.03
C ILE A 11 46.21 -0.52 -18.69
N VAL A 12 47.19 -0.78 -17.82
CA VAL A 12 46.93 -1.32 -16.48
C VAL A 12 46.18 -0.32 -15.61
N GLU A 13 46.54 0.97 -15.70
CA GLU A 13 45.89 2.04 -14.94
C GLU A 13 44.45 2.28 -15.41
N THR A 14 44.21 2.35 -16.73
CA THR A 14 42.86 2.49 -17.29
C THR A 14 41.94 1.31 -16.96
N HIS A 15 42.45 0.07 -16.96
CA HIS A 15 41.70 -1.11 -16.55
C HIS A 15 41.32 -1.07 -15.06
N ASN A 16 42.24 -0.67 -14.18
CA ASN A 16 42.00 -0.55 -12.75
C ASN A 16 40.97 0.56 -12.41
N ILE A 17 41.00 1.68 -13.14
CA ILE A 17 40.02 2.76 -13.00
C ILE A 17 38.61 2.28 -13.41
N GLY A 18 38.51 1.46 -14.46
CA GLY A 18 37.24 0.85 -14.90
C GLY A 18 36.63 -0.09 -13.86
N LEU A 19 37.45 -0.97 -13.27
CA LEU A 19 37.04 -1.89 -12.20
C LEU A 19 36.59 -1.14 -10.93
N ALA A 20 37.32 -0.10 -10.52
CA ALA A 20 36.96 0.70 -9.36
C ALA A 20 35.62 1.43 -9.53
N LYS A 21 35.35 1.96 -10.73
CA LYS A 21 34.06 2.57 -11.08
C LYS A 21 32.92 1.56 -11.05
N ASN A 22 33.11 0.37 -11.61
CA ASN A 22 32.09 -0.68 -11.65
C ASN A 22 31.74 -1.15 -10.22
N ASN A 23 32.76 -1.41 -9.38
CA ASN A 23 32.53 -1.77 -7.99
C ASN A 23 31.76 -0.67 -7.25
N LYS A 24 32.14 0.60 -7.40
CA LYS A 24 31.43 1.72 -6.77
C LYS A 24 29.97 1.82 -7.22
N ALA A 25 29.68 1.55 -8.50
CA ALA A 25 28.32 1.49 -9.02
C ALA A 25 27.53 0.30 -8.44
N ILE A 26 28.15 -0.87 -8.32
CA ILE A 26 27.54 -2.07 -7.70
C ILE A 26 27.25 -1.82 -6.21
N TYR A 27 28.19 -1.23 -5.46
CA TYR A 27 27.98 -0.86 -4.05
C TYR A 27 26.90 0.21 -3.88
N ALA A 28 26.80 1.19 -4.79
CA ALA A 28 25.72 2.17 -4.78
C ALA A 28 24.36 1.53 -5.05
N LYS A 29 24.30 0.57 -5.98
CA LYS A 29 23.08 -0.16 -6.34
C LYS A 29 22.62 -1.08 -5.21
N SER A 30 23.53 -1.81 -4.55
CA SER A 30 23.19 -2.69 -3.43
C SER A 30 22.76 -1.90 -2.18
N LYS A 31 23.39 -0.75 -1.92
CA LYS A 31 23.01 0.17 -0.83
C LYS A 31 21.59 0.70 -0.99
N PHE A 32 21.10 0.87 -2.22
CA PHE A 32 19.73 1.31 -2.48
C PHE A 32 18.70 0.22 -2.17
N TYR A 33 19.05 -1.05 -2.36
CA TYR A 33 18.18 -2.19 -2.05
C TYR A 33 18.09 -2.51 -0.55
N HIS A 34 19.11 -2.15 0.24
CA HIS A 34 19.15 -2.33 1.69
C HIS A 34 18.72 -1.10 2.50
N ARG A 35 17.79 -0.29 1.98
CA ARG A 35 17.12 0.67 2.86
C ARG A 35 16.21 -0.15 3.78
N GLU A 36 16.63 -0.31 5.03
CA GLU A 36 15.83 -0.77 6.16
C GLU A 36 14.64 0.21 6.31
N LEU A 37 13.63 0.10 5.45
CA LEU A 37 12.37 0.81 5.62
C LEU A 37 11.80 0.28 6.92
N ASN A 38 11.82 1.13 7.95
CA ASN A 38 11.29 0.77 9.24
C ASN A 38 9.80 0.44 9.04
N LEU A 39 9.48 -0.83 9.28
CA LEU A 39 8.16 -1.41 9.02
C LEU A 39 7.04 -0.59 9.67
N THR A 40 7.32 -0.02 10.83
CA THR A 40 6.39 0.87 11.53
C THR A 40 6.01 2.05 10.63
N TYR A 41 6.97 2.74 10.01
CA TYR A 41 6.70 3.88 9.11
C TYR A 41 5.80 3.48 7.93
N LEU A 42 6.01 2.29 7.36
CA LEU A 42 5.18 1.79 6.27
C LEU A 42 3.74 1.55 6.75
N ILE A 43 3.57 0.95 7.93
CA ILE A 43 2.26 0.73 8.54
C ILE A 43 1.54 2.06 8.78
N ILE A 44 2.23 3.10 9.26
CA ILE A 44 1.64 4.45 9.45
C ILE A 44 1.03 4.97 8.16
N VAL A 45 1.85 4.96 7.10
CA VAL A 45 1.49 5.55 5.81
C VAL A 45 0.30 4.81 5.21
N VAL A 46 0.33 3.48 5.23
CA VAL A 46 -0.78 2.65 4.73
C VAL A 46 -2.04 2.83 5.57
N THR A 47 -1.90 2.89 6.90
CA THR A 47 -3.05 3.13 7.80
C THR A 47 -3.71 4.47 7.50
N LEU A 48 -2.90 5.53 7.42
CA LEU A 48 -3.39 6.88 7.15
C LEU A 48 -4.09 6.93 5.78
N TYR A 49 -3.47 6.31 4.79
CA TYR A 49 -4.02 6.18 3.45
C TYR A 49 -5.39 5.49 3.45
N LEU A 50 -5.52 4.36 4.14
CA LEU A 50 -6.78 3.61 4.23
C LEU A 50 -7.87 4.35 4.99
N VAL A 51 -7.52 5.01 6.09
CA VAL A 51 -8.47 5.85 6.83
C VAL A 51 -8.98 6.98 5.94
N ALA A 52 -8.10 7.65 5.19
CA ALA A 52 -8.50 8.77 4.34
C ALA A 52 -9.32 8.35 3.11
N THR A 53 -8.98 7.22 2.47
CA THR A 53 -9.53 6.86 1.15
C THR A 53 -10.60 5.77 1.18
N ALA A 54 -10.47 4.78 2.05
CA ALA A 54 -11.40 3.64 2.09
C ALA A 54 -12.62 3.87 2.99
N ASN A 55 -12.58 4.90 3.85
CA ASN A 55 -13.62 5.16 4.85
C ASN A 55 -14.44 6.42 4.54
N THR A 56 -14.49 6.88 3.28
CA THR A 56 -15.19 8.13 2.94
C THR A 56 -16.69 8.05 3.19
N GLY A 57 -17.35 6.94 2.87
CA GLY A 57 -18.76 6.70 3.18
C GLY A 57 -19.07 6.80 4.68
N PHE A 58 -18.19 6.26 5.53
CA PHE A 58 -18.32 6.38 6.99
C PHE A 58 -18.27 7.85 7.42
N PHE A 59 -17.28 8.62 6.98
CA PHE A 59 -17.18 10.04 7.33
C PHE A 59 -18.37 10.84 6.81
N LYS A 60 -18.87 10.58 5.60
CA LYS A 60 -20.09 11.22 5.09
C LYS A 60 -21.28 10.99 6.02
N GLN A 61 -21.49 9.75 6.47
CA GLN A 61 -22.59 9.43 7.37
C GLN A 61 -22.43 10.09 8.74
N VAL A 62 -21.20 10.11 9.28
CA VAL A 62 -20.90 10.80 10.54
C VAL A 62 -21.18 12.30 10.43
N LEU A 63 -20.70 12.97 9.38
CA LEU A 63 -20.93 14.41 9.19
C LEU A 63 -22.41 14.74 8.93
N MET A 64 -23.18 13.80 8.40
CA MET A 64 -24.63 13.95 8.22
C MET A 64 -25.38 13.96 9.57
N ILE A 65 -24.93 13.17 10.54
CA ILE A 65 -25.56 13.05 11.87
C ILE A 65 -24.99 14.10 12.84
N TYR A 66 -23.68 14.36 12.76
CA TYR A 66 -22.95 15.30 13.61
C TYR A 66 -22.33 16.40 12.73
N PRO A 67 -23.02 17.54 12.57
CA PRO A 67 -22.50 18.66 11.79
C PRO A 67 -21.13 19.10 12.32
N PHE A 68 -20.22 19.35 11.38
CA PHE A 68 -18.82 19.66 11.70
C PHE A 68 -18.68 20.88 12.60
N ALA A 69 -19.48 21.93 12.37
CA ALA A 69 -19.38 23.19 13.10
C ALA A 69 -19.50 23.03 14.63
N ASP A 70 -20.36 22.13 15.08
CA ASP A 70 -20.68 21.99 16.51
C ASP A 70 -19.92 20.84 17.18
N ASN A 71 -19.37 19.90 16.39
CA ASN A 71 -18.86 18.62 16.90
C ASN A 71 -17.41 18.32 16.50
N ILE A 72 -16.59 19.35 16.23
CA ILE A 72 -15.19 19.18 15.79
C ILE A 72 -14.40 18.25 16.71
N GLY A 73 -14.51 18.43 18.03
CA GLY A 73 -13.80 17.59 19.00
C GLY A 73 -14.17 16.11 18.93
N PHE A 74 -15.46 15.81 18.71
CA PHE A 74 -15.95 14.44 18.53
C PHE A 74 -15.46 13.83 17.21
N ILE A 75 -15.46 14.61 16.12
CA ILE A 75 -15.01 14.12 14.81
C ILE A 75 -13.50 13.83 14.83
N ILE A 76 -12.71 14.70 15.47
CA ILE A 76 -11.27 14.48 15.63
C ILE A 76 -10.99 13.25 16.50
N SER A 77 -11.68 13.09 17.63
CA SER A 77 -11.48 11.93 18.51
C SER A 77 -11.90 10.63 17.83
N LEU A 78 -13.01 10.63 17.08
CA LEU A 78 -13.48 9.48 16.31
C LEU A 78 -12.50 9.10 15.20
N THR A 79 -11.97 10.08 14.47
CA THR A 79 -10.94 9.87 13.44
C THR A 79 -9.66 9.31 14.04
N GLY A 80 -9.22 9.87 15.18
CA GLY A 80 -8.06 9.38 15.92
C GLY A 80 -8.24 7.97 16.46
N LEU A 81 -9.43 7.63 16.97
CA LEU A 81 -9.79 6.30 17.42
C LEU A 81 -9.73 5.29 16.26
N LEU A 82 -10.34 5.61 15.12
CA LEU A 82 -10.34 4.77 13.93
C LEU A 82 -8.91 4.52 13.44
N PHE A 83 -8.09 5.57 13.36
CA PHE A 83 -6.69 5.48 12.98
C PHE A 83 -5.89 4.61 13.95
N GLY A 84 -6.03 4.84 15.26
CA GLY A 84 -5.32 4.08 16.29
C GLY A 84 -5.69 2.59 16.29
N LEU A 85 -6.97 2.28 16.09
CA LEU A 85 -7.46 0.91 16.01
C LEU A 85 -6.88 0.19 14.77
N MET A 86 -6.96 0.81 13.59
CA MET A 86 -6.42 0.26 12.35
C MET A 86 -4.91 0.05 12.45
N TRP A 87 -4.19 1.04 13.00
CA TRP A 87 -2.76 0.92 13.24
C TRP A 87 -2.45 -0.28 14.13
N LEU A 88 -3.13 -0.41 15.27
CA LEU A 88 -2.89 -1.49 16.24
C LEU A 88 -3.07 -2.84 15.56
N ILE A 89 -4.15 -3.00 14.79
CA ILE A 89 -4.43 -4.23 14.03
C ILE A 89 -3.29 -4.53 13.04
N PHE A 90 -2.85 -3.55 12.26
CA PHE A 90 -1.74 -3.77 11.32
C PHE A 90 -0.42 -4.04 12.02
N GLN A 91 -0.15 -3.41 13.15
CA GLN A 91 1.04 -3.67 13.95
C GLN A 91 1.06 -5.10 14.50
N LEU A 92 -0.12 -5.68 14.79
CA LEU A 92 -0.27 -7.06 15.24
C LEU A 92 -0.18 -8.07 14.08
N LEU A 93 -0.73 -7.71 12.92
CA LEU A 93 -0.84 -8.61 11.75
C LEU A 93 0.44 -8.63 10.89
N CYS A 94 1.21 -7.54 10.88
CA CYS A 94 2.40 -7.39 10.05
C CYS A 94 3.65 -7.98 10.74
N TYR A 95 3.95 -9.25 10.48
CA TYR A 95 5.23 -9.87 10.84
C TYR A 95 6.28 -9.68 9.72
N ARG A 96 7.57 -9.52 10.05
CA ARG A 96 8.64 -9.03 9.14
C ARG A 96 8.59 -9.49 7.67
N PRO A 97 8.47 -10.79 7.33
CA PRO A 97 8.38 -11.23 5.93
C PRO A 97 6.97 -11.11 5.33
N THR A 98 5.92 -11.26 6.14
CA THR A 98 4.52 -11.27 5.66
C THR A 98 3.92 -9.88 5.54
N ALA A 99 4.48 -8.89 6.24
CA ALA A 99 3.95 -7.54 6.34
C ALA A 99 3.67 -6.89 4.97
N LYS A 100 4.58 -7.05 4.00
CA LYS A 100 4.38 -6.48 2.65
C LYS A 100 3.16 -7.09 1.97
N VAL A 101 3.00 -8.41 2.03
CA VAL A 101 1.88 -9.12 1.40
C VAL A 101 0.57 -8.75 2.08
N VAL A 102 0.57 -8.70 3.41
CA VAL A 102 -0.60 -8.31 4.21
C VAL A 102 -1.04 -6.88 3.86
N LEU A 103 -0.12 -5.92 3.83
CA LEU A 103 -0.47 -4.53 3.52
C LEU A 103 -1.04 -4.37 2.10
N ILE A 104 -0.45 -5.03 1.10
CA ILE A 104 -0.97 -5.02 -0.28
C ILE A 104 -2.38 -5.63 -0.32
N ALA A 105 -2.57 -6.78 0.32
CA ALA A 105 -3.88 -7.43 0.36
C ALA A 105 -4.93 -6.53 1.03
N MET A 106 -4.59 -5.90 2.16
CA MET A 106 -5.48 -4.98 2.86
C MET A 106 -5.84 -3.76 2.01
N VAL A 107 -4.89 -3.20 1.27
CA VAL A 107 -5.14 -2.07 0.35
C VAL A 107 -6.11 -2.47 -0.77
N LEU A 108 -5.91 -3.63 -1.39
CA LEU A 108 -6.81 -4.12 -2.43
C LEU A 108 -8.21 -4.41 -1.90
N ILE A 109 -8.32 -5.11 -0.76
CA ILE A 109 -9.60 -5.41 -0.11
C ILE A 109 -10.32 -4.11 0.23
N ALA A 110 -9.61 -3.13 0.80
CA ALA A 110 -10.19 -1.85 1.16
C ALA A 110 -10.65 -1.03 -0.06
N ALA A 111 -9.93 -1.08 -1.18
CA ALA A 111 -10.36 -0.43 -2.42
C ALA A 111 -11.65 -1.05 -2.97
N VAL A 112 -11.78 -2.38 -2.90
CA VAL A 112 -12.99 -3.11 -3.29
C VAL A 112 -14.14 -2.78 -2.35
N CYS A 113 -13.99 -3.05 -1.05
CA CYS A 113 -15.03 -2.82 -0.06
C CYS A 113 -15.48 -1.35 -0.03
N GLY A 114 -14.52 -0.41 -0.05
CA GLY A 114 -14.80 1.01 -0.08
C GLY A 114 -15.59 1.44 -1.34
N TYR A 115 -15.34 0.83 -2.51
CA TYR A 115 -16.15 1.08 -3.71
C TYR A 115 -17.61 0.70 -3.50
N PHE A 116 -17.85 -0.51 -2.99
CA PHE A 116 -19.20 -1.03 -2.81
C PHE A 116 -19.96 -0.25 -1.74
N THR A 117 -19.31 0.10 -0.63
CA THR A 117 -19.91 0.97 0.38
C THR A 117 -20.19 2.37 -0.16
N ASP A 118 -19.26 3.01 -0.89
CA ASP A 118 -19.46 4.37 -1.38
C ASP A 118 -20.50 4.47 -2.51
N THR A 119 -20.58 3.45 -3.37
CA THR A 119 -21.42 3.49 -4.59
C THR A 119 -22.80 2.90 -4.35
N TYR A 120 -22.88 1.80 -3.60
CA TYR A 120 -24.13 1.04 -3.39
C TYR A 120 -24.64 1.13 -1.95
N GLY A 121 -23.92 1.82 -1.04
CA GLY A 121 -24.28 1.85 0.38
C GLY A 121 -24.16 0.50 1.06
N THR A 122 -23.40 -0.43 0.48
CA THR A 122 -23.24 -1.81 0.98
C THR A 122 -22.65 -1.79 2.40
N ILE A 123 -23.38 -2.39 3.33
CA ILE A 123 -22.93 -2.66 4.70
C ILE A 123 -22.47 -4.10 4.75
N PHE A 124 -21.17 -4.32 4.95
CA PHE A 124 -20.59 -5.66 5.01
C PHE A 124 -20.95 -6.35 6.33
N ASP A 125 -21.94 -7.23 6.29
CA ASP A 125 -22.33 -8.13 7.40
C ASP A 125 -22.16 -9.61 6.99
N SER A 126 -22.47 -10.51 7.93
CA SER A 126 -22.40 -11.96 7.69
C SER A 126 -23.29 -12.40 6.51
N GLY A 127 -24.44 -11.75 6.33
CA GLY A 127 -25.38 -12.04 5.25
C GLY A 127 -24.79 -11.66 3.89
N MET A 128 -24.16 -10.49 3.80
CA MET A 128 -23.49 -10.04 2.59
C MET A 128 -22.30 -10.92 2.22
N LEU A 129 -21.56 -11.43 3.20
CA LEU A 129 -20.49 -12.40 2.94
C LEU A 129 -21.04 -13.73 2.40
N ILE A 130 -22.08 -14.27 3.01
CA ILE A 130 -22.73 -15.52 2.54
C ILE A 130 -23.30 -15.31 1.14
N ASN A 131 -24.02 -14.20 0.92
CA ASN A 131 -24.59 -13.86 -0.38
C ASN A 131 -23.49 -13.73 -1.43
N SER A 132 -22.41 -12.98 -1.16
CA SER A 132 -21.30 -12.80 -2.09
C SER A 132 -20.58 -14.11 -2.43
N LEU A 133 -20.57 -15.10 -1.54
CA LEU A 133 -20.00 -16.43 -1.80
C LEU A 133 -20.95 -17.34 -2.59
N GLN A 134 -22.26 -17.06 -2.53
CA GLN A 134 -23.31 -17.79 -3.23
C GLN A 134 -23.69 -17.17 -4.59
N THR A 135 -23.34 -15.90 -4.82
CA THR A 135 -23.69 -15.13 -6.02
C THR A 135 -23.15 -15.78 -7.30
N ASP A 136 -23.98 -15.80 -8.35
CA ASP A 136 -23.63 -16.30 -9.68
C ASP A 136 -22.74 -15.29 -10.45
N GLN A 137 -21.90 -15.79 -11.37
CA GLN A 137 -21.04 -14.93 -12.21
C GLN A 137 -21.83 -13.90 -13.01
N ALA A 138 -23.06 -14.22 -13.46
CA ALA A 138 -23.90 -13.28 -14.21
C ALA A 138 -24.36 -12.08 -13.35
N GLU A 139 -24.66 -12.32 -12.07
CA GLU A 139 -25.05 -11.26 -11.11
C GLU A 139 -23.83 -10.43 -10.69
N ALA A 140 -22.68 -11.07 -10.49
CA ALA A 140 -21.43 -10.38 -10.15
C ALA A 140 -20.93 -9.48 -11.29
N MET A 141 -21.07 -9.89 -12.55
CA MET A 141 -20.69 -9.08 -13.71
C MET A 141 -21.59 -7.85 -13.90
N GLY A 142 -22.86 -7.91 -13.53
CA GLY A 142 -23.76 -6.76 -13.56
C GLY A 142 -23.39 -5.64 -12.58
N LEU A 143 -22.64 -5.97 -11.52
CA LEU A 143 -22.15 -5.03 -10.50
C LEU A 143 -20.77 -4.45 -10.82
N MET A 144 -20.04 -5.05 -11.78
CA MET A 144 -18.71 -4.60 -12.20
C MET A 144 -18.81 -3.40 -13.16
N ALA A 145 -18.94 -2.20 -12.61
CA ALA A 145 -18.90 -0.98 -13.42
C ALA A 145 -17.46 -0.56 -13.79
N PRO A 146 -17.22 0.13 -14.92
CA PRO A 146 -15.89 0.65 -15.27
C PRO A 146 -15.26 1.56 -14.20
N SER A 147 -16.09 2.24 -13.41
CA SER A 147 -15.68 3.04 -12.24
C SER A 147 -15.01 2.22 -11.14
N PHE A 148 -15.38 0.94 -10.98
CA PHE A 148 -14.73 0.01 -10.06
C PHE A 148 -13.28 -0.24 -10.46
N MET A 149 -13.02 -0.51 -11.75
CA MET A 149 -11.67 -0.75 -12.27
C MET A 149 -10.77 0.48 -12.10
N ILE A 150 -11.30 1.68 -12.37
CA ILE A 150 -10.57 2.93 -12.16
C ILE A 150 -10.20 3.11 -10.69
N ARG A 151 -11.15 2.87 -9.77
CA ARG A 151 -10.88 2.95 -8.34
C ARG A 151 -9.87 1.90 -7.89
N LEU A 152 -9.98 0.67 -8.37
CA LEU A 152 -9.04 -0.41 -8.01
C LEU A 152 -7.61 -0.09 -8.47
N LEU A 153 -7.44 0.43 -9.69
CA LEU A 153 -6.13 0.80 -10.21
C LEU A 153 -5.54 2.01 -9.48
N LEU A 154 -6.34 3.06 -9.28
CA LEU A 154 -5.85 4.29 -8.66
C LEU A 154 -5.67 4.18 -7.15
N LEU A 155 -6.61 3.52 -6.45
CA LEU A 155 -6.59 3.44 -4.99
C LEU A 155 -6.06 2.10 -4.46
N GLY A 156 -6.02 1.06 -5.28
CA GLY A 156 -5.56 -0.27 -4.86
C GLY A 156 -4.15 -0.63 -5.33
N VAL A 157 -3.75 -0.22 -6.54
CA VAL A 157 -2.47 -0.63 -7.16
C VAL A 157 -1.39 0.45 -7.11
N LEU A 158 -1.77 1.73 -7.19
CA LEU A 158 -0.84 2.85 -7.13
C LEU A 158 -0.16 3.13 -5.77
N PRO A 159 -0.80 2.93 -4.60
CA PRO A 159 -0.23 3.34 -3.30
C PRO A 159 0.91 2.45 -2.78
#